data_AF-A0A7W6RSF6-F1
#
_entry.id   AF-A0A7W6RSF6-F1
#
_cell.length_a   1.000
_cell.length_b   1.000
_cell.length_c   1.000
_cell.angle_alpha   90.00
_cell.angle_beta   90.00
_cell.angle_gamma   90.00
#
_symmetry.space_group_name_H-M   'P 1'
#
loop_
_entity.id
_entity.type
_entity.pdbx_description
1 polymer ?
#
loop_
_entity_poly.entity_id
_entity_poly.type
_entity_poly.pdbx_seq_one_letter_code
_entity_poly.pdbx_strand_id
1 'polypeptide(L)'
;MSHDLSLAHSHAFQLSRDLMLPVIVFEVDGEYGALPSEEIDAGDDLEIIHEYIPWELIEPPLVVSLGRSRMPLASRRPQGRLRRG
;
A
#
# COMPACT_ATOMS: atom_id res chain seq x y z
N MET A 1 5.28 4.95 -29.84
CA MET A 1 5.68 4.76 -28.43
C MET A 1 7.14 5.21 -28.30
N SER A 2 7.90 4.82 -27.27
CA SER A 2 9.32 5.22 -27.12
C SER A 2 10.23 3.99 -27.22
N HIS A 3 11.39 4.10 -27.86
CA HIS A 3 12.42 3.05 -27.80
C HIS A 3 13.28 3.13 -26.53
N ASP A 4 13.12 4.18 -25.71
CA ASP A 4 13.82 4.33 -24.44
C ASP A 4 12.97 3.78 -23.29
N LEU A 5 13.41 2.66 -22.72
CA LEU A 5 12.77 2.00 -21.58
C LEU A 5 12.76 2.88 -20.32
N SER A 6 13.82 3.66 -20.08
CA SER A 6 13.90 4.55 -18.92
C SER A 6 12.87 5.67 -19.00
N LEU A 7 12.62 6.18 -20.22
CA LEU A 7 11.57 7.17 -20.46
C LEU A 7 10.17 6.57 -20.21
N ALA A 8 9.92 5.35 -20.69
CA ALA A 8 8.64 4.66 -20.46
C ALA A 8 8.37 4.44 -18.96
N HIS A 9 9.36 3.97 -18.19
CA HIS A 9 9.25 3.85 -16.73
C HIS A 9 8.97 5.18 -16.04
N SER A 10 9.69 6.25 -16.43
CA SER A 10 9.51 7.58 -15.84
C SER A 10 8.10 8.11 -16.06
N HIS A 11 7.56 7.91 -17.27
CA HIS A 11 6.20 8.32 -17.61
C HIS A 11 5.16 7.48 -16.87
N ALA A 12 5.31 6.15 -16.86
CA ALA A 12 4.39 5.24 -16.16
C ALA A 12 4.30 5.53 -14.66
N PHE A 13 5.44 5.78 -14.02
CA PHE A 13 5.48 6.14 -12.59
C PHE A 13 4.76 7.46 -12.29
N GLN A 14 4.94 8.48 -13.14
CA GLN A 14 4.23 9.75 -12.99
C GLN A 14 2.72 9.57 -13.23
N LEU A 15 2.36 8.88 -14.31
CA LEU A 15 0.97 8.62 -14.68
C LEU A 15 0.21 7.86 -13.59
N SER A 16 0.83 6.82 -13.01
CA SER A 16 0.23 6.04 -11.93
C SER A 16 -0.12 6.90 -10.71
N ARG A 17 0.77 7.84 -10.36
CA ARG A 17 0.57 8.75 -9.23
C ARG A 17 -0.46 9.82 -9.51
N ASP A 18 -0.48 10.36 -10.73
CA ASP A 18 -1.42 11.42 -11.12
C ASP A 18 -2.85 10.89 -11.24
N LEU A 19 -3.00 9.69 -11.80
CA LEU A 19 -4.32 9.04 -11.95
C LEU A 19 -4.76 8.28 -10.69
N MET A 20 -3.83 7.95 -9.78
CA MET A 20 -4.06 7.04 -8.67
C MET A 20 -4.57 5.66 -9.12
N LEU A 21 -4.08 5.18 -10.27
CA LEU A 21 -4.40 3.89 -10.86
C LEU A 21 -3.12 3.06 -11.11
N PRO A 22 -3.22 1.73 -11.15
CA PRO A 22 -2.11 0.89 -11.58
C PRO A 22 -1.80 1.17 -13.06
N VAL A 23 -0.52 1.34 -13.38
CA VAL A 23 -0.07 1.61 -14.75
C VAL A 23 1.01 0.61 -15.12
N ILE A 24 0.82 -0.06 -16.25
CA ILE A 24 1.73 -1.06 -16.79
C ILE A 24 2.69 -0.40 -17.78
N VAL A 25 3.97 -0.75 -17.70
CA VAL A 25 4.96 -0.61 -18.77
C VAL A 25 4.97 -1.92 -19.56
N PHE A 26 4.86 -1.82 -20.88
CA PHE A 26 4.86 -2.97 -21.78
C PHE A 26 5.72 -2.71 -23.02
N GLU A 27 6.05 -3.78 -23.74
CA GLU A 27 6.71 -3.76 -25.03
C GLU A 27 5.83 -4.35 -26.12
N VAL A 28 5.96 -3.77 -27.32
CA VAL A 28 5.39 -4.29 -28.57
C VAL A 28 6.30 -3.86 -29.72
N ASP A 29 6.73 -4.81 -30.55
CA ASP A 29 7.55 -4.57 -31.75
C ASP A 29 8.81 -3.71 -31.52
N GLY A 30 9.46 -3.85 -30.35
CA GLY A 30 10.65 -3.10 -29.97
C GLY A 30 10.38 -1.67 -29.47
N GLU A 31 9.12 -1.30 -29.27
CA GLU A 31 8.71 -0.03 -28.66
C GLU A 31 8.09 -0.24 -27.28
N TYR A 32 8.37 0.68 -26.36
CA TYR A 32 7.87 0.67 -25.00
C TYR A 32 6.72 1.65 -24.80
N GLY A 33 5.60 1.13 -24.30
CA GLY A 33 4.40 1.88 -23.95
C GLY A 33 4.11 1.88 -22.46
N ALA A 34 3.19 2.75 -22.04
CA ALA A 34 2.63 2.71 -20.69
C ALA A 34 1.14 3.06 -20.70
N LEU A 35 0.31 2.24 -20.05
CA LEU A 35 -1.14 2.42 -19.97
C LEU A 35 -1.68 1.97 -18.60
N PRO A 36 -2.80 2.54 -18.12
CA PRO A 36 -3.53 1.99 -16.98
C PRO A 36 -3.78 0.48 -17.17
N SER A 37 -3.60 -0.30 -16.11
CA SER A 37 -3.72 -1.76 -16.21
C SER A 37 -5.12 -2.21 -16.67
N GLU A 38 -6.16 -1.41 -16.42
CA GLU A 38 -7.53 -1.71 -16.85
C GLU A 38 -7.75 -1.57 -18.36
N GLU A 39 -6.83 -0.94 -19.08
CA GLU A 39 -6.88 -0.78 -20.54
C GLU A 39 -6.19 -1.93 -21.29
N ILE A 40 -5.55 -2.86 -20.57
CA ILE A 40 -4.87 -4.03 -21.16
C ILE A 40 -5.75 -5.27 -20.99
N ASP A 41 -6.08 -5.91 -22.10
CA ASP A 41 -6.85 -7.14 -22.15
C ASP A 41 -5.94 -8.37 -22.36
N ALA A 42 -6.39 -9.55 -21.94
CA ALA A 42 -5.64 -10.81 -22.10
C ALA A 42 -5.42 -11.22 -23.57
N GLY A 43 -6.10 -10.56 -24.52
CA GLY A 43 -5.93 -10.77 -25.96
C GLY A 43 -4.88 -9.88 -26.60
N ASP A 44 -4.32 -8.91 -25.85
CA ASP A 44 -3.30 -8.01 -26.38
C ASP A 44 -1.95 -8.73 -26.44
N ASP A 45 -1.30 -8.62 -27.60
CA ASP A 45 0.02 -9.19 -27.85
C ASP A 45 1.11 -8.25 -27.32
N LEU A 46 1.15 -8.08 -25.99
CA LEU A 46 2.06 -7.18 -25.28
C LEU A 46 2.95 -7.97 -24.32
N GLU A 47 4.24 -7.66 -24.29
CA GLU A 47 5.14 -8.13 -23.23
C GLU A 47 5.06 -7.19 -22.03
N ILE A 48 4.51 -7.67 -20.91
CA ILE A 48 4.40 -6.90 -19.66
C ILE A 48 5.76 -6.82 -18.97
N ILE A 49 6.29 -5.62 -18.82
CA ILE A 49 7.60 -5.38 -18.20
C ILE A 49 7.47 -5.10 -16.70
N HIS A 50 6.54 -4.21 -16.34
CA HIS A 50 6.35 -3.80 -14.94
C HIS A 50 4.99 -3.15 -14.73
N GLU A 51 4.46 -3.22 -13.50
CA GLU A 51 3.25 -2.53 -13.09
C GLU A 51 3.55 -1.64 -11.88
N TYR A 52 3.23 -0.35 -12.00
CA TYR A 52 3.32 0.61 -10.90
C TYR A 52 1.98 0.69 -10.18
N ILE A 53 1.98 0.42 -8.88
CA ILE A 53 0.78 0.49 -8.02
C ILE A 53 0.90 1.68 -7.06
N PRO A 54 0.05 2.71 -7.16
CA PRO A 54 0.31 3.99 -6.49
C PRO A 54 0.07 3.96 -4.97
N TRP A 55 -0.64 2.95 -4.46
CA TRP A 55 -0.96 2.81 -3.04
C TRP A 55 -0.06 1.84 -2.28
N GLU A 56 0.88 1.13 -2.92
CA GLU A 56 1.80 0.24 -2.20
C GLU A 56 2.75 0.99 -1.26
N LEU A 57 3.00 2.28 -1.51
CA LEU A 57 3.80 3.16 -0.67
C LEU A 57 3.02 3.80 0.48
N ILE A 58 1.69 3.60 0.53
CA ILE A 58 0.85 4.07 1.62
C ILE A 58 0.79 2.94 2.64
N GLU A 59 1.64 3.02 3.67
CA GLU A 59 1.50 2.17 4.86
C GLU A 59 0.02 2.21 5.32
N PRO A 60 -0.66 1.07 5.46
CA PRO A 60 -2.03 1.06 5.95
C PRO A 60 -2.08 1.82 7.28
N PRO A 61 -3.12 2.63 7.55
CA PRO A 61 -3.17 3.44 8.76
C PRO A 61 -2.95 2.52 9.96
N LEU A 62 -1.85 2.78 10.68
CA LEU A 62 -1.43 2.05 11.86
C LEU A 62 -2.68 1.69 12.68
N VAL A 63 -2.99 0.40 12.78
CA VAL A 63 -3.92 -0.07 13.81
C VAL A 63 -3.27 0.29 15.13
N VAL A 64 -3.65 1.44 15.69
CA VAL A 64 -3.35 1.78 17.08
C VAL A 64 -4.02 0.67 17.90
N SER A 65 -3.20 -0.28 18.33
CA SER A 65 -3.59 -1.30 19.29
C SER A 65 -4.06 -0.56 20.54
N LEU A 66 -5.37 -0.36 20.66
CA LEU A 66 -5.98 0.25 21.83
C LEU A 66 -5.61 -0.65 23.01
N GLY A 67 -4.67 -0.18 23.81
CA GLY A 67 -4.08 -0.94 24.89
C GLY A 67 -5.17 -1.59 25.73
N ARG A 68 -5.24 -2.92 25.68
CA ARG A 68 -5.89 -3.69 26.72
C ARG A 68 -5.09 -3.47 27.99
N SER A 69 -5.45 -2.42 28.72
CA SER A 69 -4.98 -2.17 30.08
C SER A 69 -5.39 -3.37 30.93
N ARG A 70 -4.46 -4.32 31.10
CA ARG A 70 -4.54 -5.38 32.10
C ARG A 70 -4.29 -4.71 33.44
N MET A 71 -5.35 -4.15 34.05
CA MET A 71 -5.33 -3.84 35.47
C MET A 71 -5.17 -5.16 36.24
N PRO A 72 -4.09 -5.36 37.02
CA PRO A 72 -3.98 -6.53 37.87
C PRO A 72 -4.96 -6.38 39.03
N LEU A 73 -5.84 -7.38 39.20
CA LEU A 73 -6.72 -7.49 40.35
C LEU A 73 -5.88 -7.85 41.59
N ALA A 74 -5.24 -6.86 42.20
CA ALA A 74 -4.55 -7.03 43.47
C ALA A 74 -4.86 -5.86 44.41
N SER A 75 -5.15 -6.23 45.66
CA SER A 75 -5.26 -5.38 46.86
C SER A 75 -6.56 -4.62 47.11
N ARG A 76 -7.59 -5.36 47.57
CA ARG A 76 -8.46 -4.84 48.64
C ARG A 76 -8.16 -5.59 49.94
N ARG A 77 -7.12 -5.15 50.66
CA ARG A 77 -7.05 -5.37 52.11
C ARG A 77 -7.76 -4.19 52.78
N PRO A 78 -8.84 -4.37 53.55
CA PRO A 78 -9.27 -3.34 54.48
C PRO A 78 -8.51 -3.56 55.79
N GLN A 79 -7.41 -2.83 56.00
CA GLN A 79 -6.95 -2.53 57.36
C GLN A 79 -7.76 -1.33 57.86
N GLY A 80 -8.78 -1.60 58.67
CA GLY A 80 -9.53 -0.59 59.41
C GLY A 80 -9.72 -1.06 60.84
N ARG A 81 -8.74 -0.79 61.70
CA ARG A 81 -8.76 -1.05 63.14
C ARG A 81 -9.40 0.15 63.85
N LEU A 82 -10.58 -0.04 64.44
CA LEU A 82 -11.20 0.86 65.44
C LEU A 82 -11.73 -0.05 66.57
N ARG A 83 -10.95 -0.27 67.62
CA ARG A 83 -10.91 0.44 68.93
C ARG A 83 -12.06 0.01 69.86
N ARG A 84 -11.65 -0.38 71.06
CA ARG A 84 -12.42 -0.92 72.19
C ARG A 84 -13.49 0.05 72.70
N GLY A 85 -14.57 -0.52 73.22
CA GLY A 85 -15.53 0.04 74.16
C GLY A 85 -16.32 -1.11 74.74
#